data_AF-A0A803Y659-F1
#
_entry.id   AF-A0A803Y659-F1
#
_cell.length_a   1.000
_cell.length_b   1.000
_cell.length_c   1.000
_cell.angle_alpha   90.00
_cell.angle_beta   90.00
_cell.angle_gamma   90.00
#
_symmetry.space_group_name_H-M   'P 1'
#
loop_
_entity.id
_entity.type
_entity.pdbx_description
1 polymer ?
#
loop_
_entity_poly.entity_id
_entity_poly.type
_entity_poly.pdbx_seq_one_letter_code
_entity_poly.pdbx_strand_id
1 'polypeptide(L)' 'MSPFFMMSLLFGLTVGQTASVCAPSEYTIHVEKQECAYCLAINTTICAGFCMTRVQDVTLF' A
#
# COMPACT_ATOMS: atom_id res chain seq x y z
N MET A 1 -3.41 34.67 4.31
CA MET A 1 -2.78 33.34 4.48
C MET A 1 -1.38 33.43 3.85
N SER A 2 -0.31 33.25 4.62
CA SER A 2 1.07 33.38 4.12
C SER A 2 1.41 32.28 3.10
N PRO A 3 2.13 32.57 2.00
CA PRO A 3 2.52 31.56 1.01
C PRO A 3 3.39 30.45 1.62
N PHE A 4 4.19 30.78 2.63
CA PHE A 4 5.00 29.81 3.37
C PHE A 4 4.14 28.78 4.11
N PHE A 5 3.03 29.21 4.70
CA PHE A 5 2.10 28.31 5.38
C PHE A 5 1.42 27.35 4.41
N MET A 6 1.07 27.84 3.22
CA MET A 6 0.44 27.02 2.19
C MET A 6 1.40 25.95 1.64
N MET A 7 2.67 26.31 1.44
CA MET A 7 3.71 25.37 1.01
C MET A 7 3.98 24.29 2.05
N SER A 8 4.05 24.64 3.34
CA SER A 8 4.22 23.66 4.43
C SER A 8 3.05 22.67 4.53
N LEU A 9 1.81 23.14 4.34
CA LEU A 9 0.63 22.29 4.37
C LEU A 9 0.60 21.30 3.19
N LEU A 10 0.93 21.77 1.99
CA LEU A 10 1.07 20.94 0.80
C LEU A 10 2.15 19.87 0.97
N PHE A 11 3.32 20.23 1.52
CA PHE A 11 4.40 19.28 1.77
C PHE A 11 4.04 18.24 2.85
N GLY A 12 3.32 18.63 3.90
CA GLY A 12 2.85 17.69 4.93
C GLY A 12 1.84 16.67 4.39
N LEU A 13 0.94 17.11 3.50
CA LEU A 13 -0.03 16.23 2.85
C LEU A 13 0.64 15.23 1.90
N THR A 14 1.61 15.66 1.09
CA THR A 14 2.30 14.76 0.14
C THR A 14 3.15 13.70 0.84
N VAL A 15 3.80 14.05 1.96
CA VAL A 15 4.56 13.10 2.80
C VAL A 15 3.62 12.07 3.46
N GLY A 16 2.42 12.48 3.88
CA GLY A 16 1.41 11.58 4.42
C GLY A 16 0.87 10.56 3.41
N GLN A 17 0.89 10.89 2.11
CA GLN A 17 0.50 9.97 1.04
C GLN A 17 1.66 9.08 0.54
N THR A 18 2.91 9.40 0.87
CA THR A 18 4.10 8.61 0.44
C THR A 18 4.46 7.49 1.42
N ALA A 19 3.96 7.53 2.66
CA ALA A 19 3.86 6.32 3.45
C ALA A 19 2.75 5.48 2.83
N SER A 20 3.10 4.44 2.06
CA SER A 20 2.10 3.50 1.54
C SER A 20 1.50 2.71 2.71
N VAL A 21 0.52 3.30 3.39
CA VAL A 21 -0.28 2.64 4.43
C VAL A 21 -1.02 1.46 3.80
N CYS A 22 -1.14 0.35 4.53
CA CYS A 22 -1.88 -0.82 4.05
C CYS A 22 -3.35 -0.46 3.71
N ALA A 23 -3.72 -0.60 2.44
CA ALA A 23 -5.06 -0.33 1.92
C ALA A 23 -5.41 -1.27 0.74
N PRO A 24 -6.70 -1.43 0.38
CA PRO A 24 -7.10 -2.14 -0.83
C PRO A 24 -6.57 -1.44 -2.09
N SER A 25 -5.94 -2.20 -2.98
CA SER A 25 -5.35 -1.75 -4.24
C SER A 25 -5.80 -2.66 -5.38
N GLU A 26 -6.07 -2.09 -6.54
CA GLU A 26 -6.44 -2.84 -7.74
C GLU A 26 -5.26 -3.68 -8.24
N TYR A 27 -5.51 -4.97 -8.47
CA TYR A 27 -4.50 -5.91 -8.91
C TYR A 27 -5.09 -6.99 -9.82
N THR A 28 -4.35 -7.36 -10.86
CA THR A 28 -4.77 -8.40 -11.80
C THR A 28 -4.19 -9.74 -11.36
N ILE A 29 -5.05 -10.68 -10.98
CA ILE A 29 -4.66 -12.04 -10.59
C ILE A 29 -4.84 -13.00 -11.76
N HIS A 30 -3.88 -13.90 -11.95
CA HIS A 30 -4.00 -15.03 -12.86
C HIS A 30 -4.57 -16.23 -12.09
N VAL A 31 -5.79 -16.62 -12.43
CA VAL A 31 -6.50 -17.75 -11.82
C VAL A 31 -6.38 -18.96 -12.72
N GLU A 32 -5.94 -20.07 -12.14
CA GLU A 32 -5.83 -21.37 -12.79
C GLU A 32 -6.74 -22.38 -12.09
N LYS A 33 -7.40 -23.24 -12.88
CA LYS A 33 -8.18 -24.37 -12.38
C LYS A 33 -7.76 -25.62 -13.15
N GLN A 34 -7.48 -26.71 -12.43
CA GLN A 34 -6.99 -27.97 -13.03
C GLN A 34 -7.90 -28.55 -14.12
N GLU A 35 -9.20 -28.27 -14.08
CA GLU A 35 -10.17 -28.75 -15.08
C GLU A 35 -10.32 -27.81 -16.30
N CYS A 36 -9.60 -26.68 -16.32
CA CYS A 36 -9.66 -25.68 -17.38
C CYS A 36 -8.36 -25.68 -18.20
N ALA A 37 -8.48 -25.45 -19.51
CA ALA A 37 -7.33 -25.50 -20.44
C ALA A 37 -6.55 -24.18 -20.54
N TYR A 38 -6.97 -23.13 -19.82
CA TYR A 38 -6.38 -21.80 -19.89
C TYR A 38 -6.50 -21.06 -18.56
N CYS A 39 -5.56 -20.16 -18.30
CA CYS A 39 -5.58 -19.28 -17.15
C CYS A 39 -6.38 -18.01 -17.47
N LEU A 40 -7.11 -17.49 -16.48
CA LEU A 40 -7.88 -16.26 -16.60
C LEU A 40 -7.21 -15.13 -15.83
N ALA A 41 -7.05 -13.98 -16.47
CA ALA A 41 -6.63 -12.75 -15.80
C ALA A 41 -7.87 -11.99 -15.32
N ILE A 42 -8.01 -11.79 -14.01
CA ILE A 42 -9.15 -11.07 -13.40
C ILE A 42 -8.67 -9.84 -12.63
N ASN A 43 -9.36 -8.73 -12.79
CA ASN A 43 -9.13 -7.54 -11.98
C ASN A 43 -9.86 -7.71 -10.65
N THR A 44 -9.11 -7.67 -9.56
CA THR A 44 -9.63 -7.77 -8.19
C THR A 44 -8.90 -6.78 -7.30
N THR A 45 -9.27 -6.70 -6.03
CA THR A 45 -8.57 -5.86 -5.05
C THR A 45 -7.78 -6.73 -4.07
N ILE A 46 -6.54 -6.32 -3.77
CA ILE A 46 -5.68 -6.95 -2.77
C ILE A 46 -5.26 -5.92 -1.72
N CYS A 47 -4.87 -6.34 -0.52
CA CYS A 47 -4.27 -5.44 0.45
C CYS A 47 -2.78 -5.21 0.12
N ALA A 48 -2.39 -3.95 -0.08
CA ALA A 48 -1.00 -3.58 -0.37
C ALA A 48 -0.58 -2.39 0.50
N GLY A 49 0.70 -2.36 0.90
CA GLY A 49 1.28 -1.30 1.74
C GLY A 49 2.02 -1.85 2.97
N PHE A 50 2.31 -0.96 3.91
CA PHE A 50 3.06 -1.25 5.14
C PHE A 50 2.17 -1.05 6.36
N CYS A 51 2.41 -1.90 7.37
CA CYS A 51 1.84 -1.78 8.70
C CYS A 51 2.95 -1.39 9.68
N MET A 52 2.61 -0.58 10.68
CA MET A 52 3.54 -0.26 11.76
C MET A 52 3.79 -1.51 12.62
N THR A 53 5.01 -2.02 12.60
CA THR A 53 5.45 -3.10 13.49
C THR A 53 6.19 -2.50 14.68
N ARG A 54 5.99 -3.05 15.87
CA ARG A 54 6.78 -2.70 17.07
C ARG A 54 7.70 -3.86 17.38
N VAL A 55 8.99 -3.59 17.47
CA VAL A 55 9.95 -4.55 18.02
C VAL A 55 9.93 -4.34 19.54
N GLN A 56 9.45 -5.35 20.27
CA GLN A 56 9.59 -5.39 21.72
C GLN A 56 10.95 -6.05 21.99
N ASP A 57 11.98 -5.25 22.27
CA ASP A 57 13.34 -5.76 22.49
C ASP A 57 13.36 -6.87 23.56
N VAL A 58 13.62 -8.10 23.13
CA VAL A 58 14.28 -9.13 23.96
C VAL A 58 15.58 -9.47 23.24
N THR A 59 16.58 -8.61 23.41
CA THR A 59 18.03 -8.87 23.19
C THR A 59 18.38 -9.64 21.91
N LEU A 60 18.50 -8.96 20.75
CA LEU A 60 19.39 -9.38 19.64
C LEU A 60 19.84 -8.16 18.81
N PHE A 61 20.76 -7.38 19.37
CA PHE A 61 22.03 -6.94 18.76
C PHE A 61 23.05 -6.80 19.89
#